data_AF-A0A538TNC7-F1
#
_entry.id   AF-A0A538TNC7-F1
#
_cell.length_a   1.000
_cell.length_b   1.000
_cell.length_c   1.000
_cell.angle_alpha   90.00
_cell.angle_beta   90.00
_cell.angle_gamma   90.00
#
_symmetry.space_group_name_H-M   'P 1'
#
loop_
_entity.id
_entity.type
_entity.pdbx_description
1 polymer ?
#
loop_
_entity_poly.entity_id
_entity_poly.type
_entity_poly.pdbx_seq_one_letter_code
_entity_poly.pdbx_strand_id
1 'polypeptide(L)'
;MIHRIGAACTFAWCVTIALGPSTAQSAGSRHVPPRTTDISYYYDLADNSVFRPITRVTDPALGIRKLMRHPRQALNVDEHDQVRLPSTWWQPRLGYRTVTPQQIKTGPGPGTGPVAGRWKVTRAKTQGVTPGFFIKDQAGESFIIKFDPPRQAEMATAADVVASHLFWAAGYNVPDNSIVRFQREDLDIATDGTFTDELGRKQPLTQEVLDRVLSRVAQNVDGSYRGMASRLLKGKPLGPFEYRGRRTDDPEDLVPHEHRRELRGMWPICAWVNHADCRGPNSLDLWVTAGGRSFVRHHLIDFGSCLGSAAVAARSPQTGSEYFVDYGVIARSLLTLGLARSGWEETVDPELPSIGFIEGFDFDPGSWRPDYPNPAFDERTTRDIVWGTRIVAAFTEEHIRAAVELAHYTDPRATEYLVQVLIQRRNLLMSRWLSTTPTATAPFEP
;
A
#
# COMPACT_ATOMS: atom_id res chain seq x y z
N MET A 1 -54.49 73.77 -2.26
CA MET A 1 -54.54 72.41 -1.69
C MET A 1 -53.46 71.57 -2.34
N ILE A 2 -52.38 71.33 -1.60
CA ILE A 2 -51.47 70.16 -1.60
C ILE A 2 -51.19 69.54 -3.00
N HIS A 3 -50.30 70.13 -3.81
CA HIS A 3 -48.86 69.84 -3.97
C HIS A 3 -48.47 68.66 -4.88
N ARG A 4 -47.68 69.02 -5.93
CA ARG A 4 -46.55 68.30 -6.55
C ARG A 4 -46.87 67.29 -7.68
N ILE A 5 -46.52 67.63 -8.94
CA ILE A 5 -45.19 67.46 -9.58
C ILE A 5 -45.25 67.98 -11.02
N GLY A 6 -44.30 68.85 -11.36
CA GLY A 6 -43.99 69.29 -12.71
C GLY A 6 -42.52 68.95 -13.05
N ALA A 7 -42.37 68.45 -14.28
CA ALA A 7 -41.19 68.14 -15.10
C ALA A 7 -39.76 68.54 -14.67
N ALA A 8 -38.82 67.62 -14.90
CA ALA A 8 -37.51 67.92 -15.51
C ALA A 8 -36.89 66.68 -16.18
N CYS A 9 -36.53 66.83 -17.46
CA CYS A 9 -35.77 65.87 -18.26
C CYS A 9 -34.33 65.72 -17.77
N THR A 10 -33.74 64.51 -17.82
CA THR A 10 -32.29 64.37 -18.07
C THR A 10 -31.91 62.96 -18.57
N PHE A 11 -31.40 62.95 -19.82
CA PHE A 11 -30.49 62.01 -20.50
C PHE A 11 -30.18 60.64 -19.86
N ALA A 12 -30.66 59.58 -20.51
CA ALA A 12 -30.14 58.23 -20.37
C ALA A 12 -28.86 58.07 -21.22
N TRP A 13 -27.73 57.80 -20.57
CA TRP A 13 -26.53 57.28 -21.23
C TRP A 13 -26.64 55.75 -21.31
N CYS A 14 -26.96 55.22 -22.48
CA CYS A 14 -26.79 53.81 -22.79
C CYS A 14 -25.29 53.54 -23.02
N VAL A 15 -24.62 52.95 -22.04
CA VAL A 15 -23.30 52.33 -22.25
C VAL A 15 -23.54 50.98 -22.93
N THR A 16 -23.36 50.94 -24.25
CA THR A 16 -23.28 49.71 -25.03
C THR A 16 -21.97 49.02 -24.68
N ILE A 17 -22.00 48.02 -23.81
CA ILE A 17 -20.85 47.13 -23.61
C ILE A 17 -20.76 46.23 -24.85
N ALA A 18 -19.83 46.56 -25.73
CA ALA A 18 -19.45 45.71 -26.85
C ALA A 18 -18.83 44.42 -26.29
N LEU A 19 -19.61 43.34 -26.27
CA LEU A 19 -19.10 41.98 -26.07
C LEU A 19 -18.32 41.58 -27.33
N GLY A 20 -17.05 41.99 -27.39
CA GLY A 20 -16.09 41.35 -28.29
C GLY A 20 -15.91 39.89 -27.87
N PRO A 21 -15.66 38.97 -28.81
CA PRO A 21 -15.33 37.60 -28.47
C PRO A 21 -13.99 37.61 -27.72
N SER A 22 -14.07 37.57 -26.40
CA SER A 22 -12.94 37.18 -25.56
C SER A 22 -12.64 35.73 -25.91
N THR A 23 -11.65 35.52 -26.77
CA THR A 23 -10.88 34.29 -26.74
C THR A 23 -10.20 34.25 -25.38
N ALA A 24 -10.93 33.79 -24.37
CA ALA A 24 -10.34 33.28 -23.16
C ALA A 24 -9.51 32.06 -23.57
N GLN A 25 -8.27 32.30 -24.01
CA GLN A 25 -7.21 31.36 -23.73
C GLN A 25 -7.34 31.10 -22.24
N SER A 26 -7.79 29.90 -21.88
CA SER A 26 -7.64 29.42 -20.52
C SER A 26 -6.15 29.51 -20.24
N ALA A 27 -5.71 30.57 -19.58
CA ALA A 27 -4.43 30.61 -18.93
C ALA A 27 -4.51 29.46 -17.93
N GLY A 28 -4.02 28.29 -18.34
CA GLY A 28 -4.08 27.08 -17.55
C GLY A 28 -3.50 27.45 -16.19
N SER A 29 -4.32 27.37 -15.15
CA SER A 29 -3.82 27.51 -13.79
C SER A 29 -2.71 26.49 -13.68
N ARG A 30 -1.46 26.94 -13.63
CA ARG A 30 -0.33 26.08 -13.31
C ARG A 30 -0.61 25.59 -11.90
N HIS A 31 -1.24 24.43 -11.78
CA HIS A 31 -1.47 23.80 -10.50
C HIS A 31 -0.09 23.57 -9.89
N VAL A 32 0.19 24.32 -8.83
CA VAL A 32 1.44 24.18 -8.08
C VAL A 32 1.38 22.80 -7.41
N PRO A 33 2.41 21.96 -7.56
CA PRO A 33 2.43 20.68 -6.87
C PRO A 33 2.37 20.92 -5.36
N PRO A 34 1.63 20.08 -4.61
CA PRO A 34 1.67 20.11 -3.17
C PRO A 34 3.09 19.97 -2.61
N ARG A 35 3.28 20.33 -1.35
CA ARG A 35 4.57 20.28 -0.67
C ARG A 35 5.03 18.84 -0.49
N THR A 36 6.33 18.60 -0.41
CA THR A 36 6.81 17.28 0.00
C THR A 36 6.52 17.09 1.50
N THR A 37 5.88 15.98 1.85
CA THR A 37 5.69 15.48 3.20
C THR A 37 6.78 14.47 3.54
N ASP A 38 7.12 14.41 4.82
CA ASP A 38 7.93 13.34 5.39
C ASP A 38 7.25 12.92 6.68
N ILE A 39 7.11 11.61 6.89
CA ILE A 39 6.50 11.05 8.09
C ILE A 39 7.61 10.31 8.82
N SER A 40 8.02 10.86 9.97
CA SER A 40 8.99 10.20 10.82
C SER A 40 8.43 8.86 11.29
N TYR A 41 9.17 7.78 11.00
CA TYR A 41 8.83 6.42 11.43
C TYR A 41 8.53 6.33 12.93
N TYR A 42 9.37 6.94 13.75
CA TYR A 42 9.23 6.90 15.20
C TYR A 42 8.02 7.69 15.69
N TYR A 43 7.71 8.81 15.03
CA TYR A 43 6.53 9.60 15.36
C TYR A 43 5.26 8.85 14.97
N ASP A 44 5.18 8.29 13.76
CA ASP A 44 4.00 7.53 13.30
C ASP A 44 3.73 6.31 14.18
N LEU A 45 4.80 5.60 14.58
CA LEU A 45 4.69 4.49 15.53
C LEU A 45 4.18 4.96 16.89
N ALA A 46 4.75 6.04 17.46
CA ALA A 46 4.37 6.54 18.77
C ALA A 46 2.95 7.12 18.80
N ASP A 47 2.56 7.89 17.77
CA ASP A 47 1.21 8.44 17.65
C ASP A 47 0.18 7.31 17.57
N ASN A 48 0.37 6.35 16.67
CA ASN A 48 -0.62 5.31 16.45
C ASN A 48 -0.63 4.21 17.52
N SER A 49 0.48 3.99 18.23
CA SER A 49 0.55 2.97 19.29
C SER A 49 0.22 3.49 20.69
N VAL A 50 0.43 4.80 20.95
CA VAL A 50 0.30 5.38 22.29
C VAL A 50 -0.71 6.52 22.32
N PHE A 51 -0.42 7.63 21.64
CA PHE A 51 -1.19 8.88 21.81
C PHE A 51 -2.62 8.78 21.24
N ARG A 52 -2.75 8.26 20.02
CA ARG A 52 -4.04 8.14 19.34
C ARG A 52 -4.96 7.10 20.01
N PRO A 53 -4.51 5.89 20.39
CA PRO A 53 -5.35 4.96 21.15
C PRO A 53 -5.89 5.56 22.45
N ILE A 54 -5.04 6.25 23.22
CA ILE A 54 -5.47 6.91 24.48
C ILE A 54 -6.52 7.98 24.21
N THR A 55 -6.26 8.88 23.25
CA THR A 55 -7.21 9.96 22.91
C THR A 55 -8.53 9.44 22.33
N ARG A 56 -8.52 8.29 21.64
CA ARG A 56 -9.74 7.64 21.13
C ARG A 56 -10.59 7.04 22.24
N VAL A 57 -9.98 6.46 23.27
CA VAL A 57 -10.74 5.90 24.41
C VAL A 57 -11.41 7.01 25.22
N THR A 58 -10.82 8.21 25.25
CA THR A 58 -11.37 9.37 25.94
C THR A 58 -12.26 10.27 25.07
N ASP A 59 -12.46 9.96 23.78
CA ASP A 59 -13.35 10.72 22.88
C ASP A 59 -14.84 10.41 23.20
N PRO A 60 -15.59 11.35 23.80
CA PRO A 60 -16.99 11.12 24.17
C PRO A 60 -17.89 10.92 22.95
N ALA A 61 -17.60 11.57 21.83
CA ALA A 61 -18.40 11.43 20.61
C ALA A 61 -18.19 10.04 19.98
N LEU A 62 -16.96 9.52 20.00
CA LEU A 62 -16.70 8.14 19.60
C LEU A 62 -17.36 7.15 20.56
N GLY A 63 -17.29 7.39 21.87
CA GLY A 63 -17.95 6.59 22.89
C GLY A 63 -19.46 6.48 22.68
N ILE A 64 -20.14 7.61 22.46
CA ILE A 64 -21.58 7.66 22.16
C ILE A 64 -21.90 6.89 20.88
N ARG A 65 -21.13 7.08 19.80
CA ARG A 65 -21.34 6.35 18.53
C ARG A 65 -21.21 4.84 18.70
N LYS A 66 -20.22 4.38 19.46
CA LYS A 66 -20.03 2.96 19.77
C LYS A 66 -21.21 2.41 20.58
N LEU A 67 -21.65 3.14 21.61
CA LEU A 67 -22.80 2.76 22.44
C LEU A 67 -24.09 2.64 21.62
N MET A 68 -24.34 3.62 20.74
CA MET A 68 -25.51 3.66 19.86
C MET A 68 -25.38 2.74 18.62
N ARG A 69 -24.25 2.02 18.47
CA ARG A 69 -23.93 1.20 17.29
C ARG A 69 -24.07 1.96 15.96
N HIS A 70 -23.69 3.23 15.96
CA HIS A 70 -23.85 4.14 14.83
C HIS A 70 -22.49 4.71 14.38
N PRO A 71 -21.60 3.86 13.80
CA PRO A 71 -20.29 4.30 13.35
C PRO A 71 -20.40 5.26 12.16
N ARG A 72 -19.37 6.10 11.97
CA ARG A 72 -19.27 6.95 10.77
C ARG A 72 -19.04 6.08 9.55
N GLN A 73 -19.90 6.19 8.56
CA GLN A 73 -19.76 5.48 7.28
C GLN A 73 -18.70 6.16 6.40
N ALA A 74 -18.20 5.41 5.41
CA ALA A 74 -17.34 5.98 4.38
C ALA A 74 -18.09 7.09 3.61
N LEU A 75 -17.39 8.17 3.29
CA LEU A 75 -18.01 9.37 2.70
C LEU A 75 -18.02 9.38 1.18
N ASN A 76 -17.26 8.50 0.53
CA ASN A 76 -17.05 8.47 -0.91
C ASN A 76 -17.73 7.28 -1.60
N VAL A 77 -18.89 6.87 -1.08
CA VAL A 77 -19.68 5.76 -1.64
C VAL A 77 -20.91 6.25 -2.44
N ASP A 78 -21.37 5.42 -3.37
CA ASP A 78 -22.63 5.57 -4.10
C ASP A 78 -23.81 4.88 -3.38
N GLU A 79 -24.98 4.90 -4.01
CA GLU A 79 -26.20 4.25 -3.50
C GLU A 79 -26.12 2.72 -3.42
N HIS A 80 -25.17 2.09 -4.12
CA HIS A 80 -24.89 0.65 -4.09
C HIS A 80 -23.80 0.28 -3.09
N ASP A 81 -23.40 1.24 -2.24
CA ASP A 81 -22.33 1.10 -1.27
C ASP A 81 -20.98 0.71 -1.95
N GLN A 82 -20.75 1.20 -3.17
CA GLN A 82 -19.49 1.09 -3.91
C GLN A 82 -18.72 2.41 -3.87
N VAL A 83 -17.42 2.38 -4.15
CA VAL A 83 -16.65 3.62 -4.35
C VAL A 83 -17.24 4.38 -5.54
N ARG A 84 -17.73 5.60 -5.30
CA ARG A 84 -18.60 6.34 -6.25
C ARG A 84 -17.97 6.55 -7.64
N LEU A 85 -16.67 6.78 -7.71
CA LEU A 85 -15.91 6.95 -8.95
C LEU A 85 -14.48 6.38 -8.77
N PRO A 86 -13.87 5.83 -9.84
CA PRO A 86 -12.43 5.56 -9.83
C PRO A 86 -11.66 6.82 -9.40
N SER A 87 -10.73 6.67 -8.46
CA SER A 87 -10.05 7.78 -7.80
C SER A 87 -8.54 7.71 -7.99
N THR A 88 -7.85 8.76 -7.56
CA THR A 88 -6.38 8.77 -7.51
C THR A 88 -5.80 7.78 -6.50
N TRP A 89 -6.64 7.18 -5.65
CA TRP A 89 -6.30 6.17 -4.64
C TRP A 89 -6.50 4.74 -5.14
N TRP A 90 -7.55 4.53 -5.94
CA TRP A 90 -8.02 3.19 -6.29
C TRP A 90 -8.78 3.19 -7.62
N GLN A 91 -8.61 2.13 -8.39
CA GLN A 91 -9.24 1.91 -9.68
C GLN A 91 -9.94 0.54 -9.70
N PRO A 92 -11.18 0.43 -10.20
CA PRO A 92 -11.89 -0.84 -10.25
C PRO A 92 -11.19 -1.84 -11.19
N ARG A 93 -10.84 -2.99 -10.62
CA ARG A 93 -10.22 -4.12 -11.33
C ARG A 93 -10.96 -5.41 -10.99
N LEU A 94 -10.33 -6.34 -10.29
CA LEU A 94 -10.95 -7.61 -9.97
C LEU A 94 -12.19 -7.41 -9.08
N GLY A 95 -13.27 -8.13 -9.39
CA GLY A 95 -14.59 -7.94 -8.75
C GLY A 95 -15.48 -6.88 -9.41
N TYR A 96 -14.94 -6.09 -10.35
CA TYR A 96 -15.69 -5.06 -11.09
C TYR A 96 -15.61 -5.24 -12.61
N ARG A 97 -14.53 -5.86 -13.09
CA ARG A 97 -14.33 -6.24 -14.48
C ARG A 97 -13.54 -7.53 -14.55
N THR A 98 -13.60 -8.18 -15.70
CA THR A 98 -12.73 -9.32 -15.99
C THR A 98 -11.26 -8.88 -15.93
N VAL A 99 -10.49 -9.58 -15.10
CA VAL A 99 -9.04 -9.54 -15.05
C VAL A 99 -8.59 -10.98 -15.25
N THR A 100 -7.71 -11.22 -16.21
CA THR A 100 -7.17 -12.56 -16.47
C THR A 100 -5.94 -12.83 -15.62
N PRO A 101 -5.55 -14.10 -15.40
CA PRO A 101 -4.29 -14.43 -14.73
C PRO A 101 -3.06 -13.77 -15.39
N GLN A 102 -3.05 -13.66 -16.72
CA GLN A 102 -1.98 -12.97 -17.43
C GLN A 102 -1.96 -11.46 -17.15
N GLN A 103 -3.13 -10.82 -17.04
CA GLN A 103 -3.21 -9.42 -16.67
C GLN A 103 -2.77 -9.17 -15.23
N ILE A 104 -2.90 -10.14 -14.32
CA ILE A 104 -2.29 -10.03 -12.99
C ILE A 104 -0.77 -9.93 -13.14
N LYS A 105 -0.15 -10.84 -13.91
CA LYS A 105 1.31 -10.89 -14.13
C LYS A 105 1.93 -9.63 -14.73
N THR A 106 1.20 -8.91 -15.58
CA THR A 106 1.71 -7.70 -16.27
C THR A 106 0.97 -6.43 -15.89
N GLY A 107 0.20 -6.49 -14.80
CA GLY A 107 -0.74 -5.43 -14.43
C GLY A 107 -0.06 -4.16 -13.91
N PRO A 108 0.79 -4.27 -12.87
CA PRO A 108 1.59 -3.14 -12.36
C PRO A 108 2.50 -2.50 -13.41
N GLY A 109 2.97 -3.30 -14.36
CA GLY A 109 3.88 -2.93 -15.43
C GLY A 109 4.33 -4.18 -16.20
N PRO A 110 5.33 -4.09 -17.09
CA PRO A 110 5.74 -5.23 -17.92
C PRO A 110 6.22 -6.47 -17.13
N GLY A 111 6.57 -6.36 -15.84
CA GLY A 111 6.97 -7.50 -15.01
C GLY A 111 8.31 -8.12 -15.37
N THR A 112 9.04 -7.56 -16.35
CA THR A 112 10.31 -8.09 -16.87
C THR A 112 11.55 -7.56 -16.14
N GLY A 113 11.39 -6.59 -15.24
CA GLY A 113 12.51 -5.95 -14.56
C GLY A 113 13.41 -5.08 -15.47
N PRO A 114 14.65 -4.79 -15.03
CA PRO A 114 15.67 -4.09 -15.80
C PRO A 114 16.10 -4.89 -17.02
N VAL A 115 16.40 -4.22 -18.14
CA VAL A 115 16.92 -4.93 -19.32
C VAL A 115 18.29 -5.58 -19.07
N ALA A 116 18.56 -6.69 -19.75
CA ALA A 116 19.82 -7.41 -19.62
C ALA A 116 21.04 -6.52 -20.00
N GLY A 117 22.19 -6.81 -19.38
CA GLY A 117 23.43 -6.06 -19.52
C GLY A 117 23.86 -5.41 -18.22
N ARG A 118 24.88 -4.55 -18.29
CA ARG A 118 25.48 -3.97 -17.08
C ARG A 118 24.62 -2.83 -16.54
N TRP A 119 24.22 -2.91 -15.28
CA TRP A 119 23.42 -1.90 -14.61
C TRP A 119 24.30 -0.90 -13.86
N LYS A 120 23.95 0.39 -13.97
CA LYS A 120 24.67 1.46 -13.27
C LYS A 120 24.06 1.70 -11.90
N VAL A 121 24.80 1.38 -10.84
CA VAL A 121 24.43 1.66 -9.45
C VAL A 121 24.59 3.16 -9.18
N THR A 122 23.46 3.85 -8.96
CA THR A 122 23.42 5.31 -8.75
C THR A 122 23.36 5.67 -7.27
N ARG A 123 22.79 4.79 -6.44
CA ARG A 123 22.71 5.03 -4.99
C ARG A 123 22.72 3.72 -4.20
N ALA A 124 23.62 3.54 -3.25
CA ALA A 124 23.55 2.41 -2.31
C ALA A 124 22.78 2.78 -1.03
N LYS A 125 21.93 1.85 -0.55
CA LYS A 125 21.30 1.92 0.77
C LYS A 125 22.19 1.18 1.76
N THR A 126 23.06 1.93 2.41
CA THR A 126 23.93 1.50 3.52
C THR A 126 23.28 1.69 4.88
N GLN A 127 22.19 2.47 4.95
CA GLN A 127 21.37 2.71 6.14
C GLN A 127 19.97 2.12 5.95
N GLY A 128 19.33 1.72 7.05
CA GLY A 128 18.01 1.08 7.06
C GLY A 128 18.08 -0.43 7.36
N VAL A 129 16.91 -1.06 7.36
CA VAL A 129 16.75 -2.47 7.77
C VAL A 129 17.14 -3.42 6.63
N THR A 130 16.66 -3.17 5.41
CA THR A 130 16.90 -4.04 4.25
C THR A 130 18.01 -3.47 3.35
N PRO A 131 19.08 -4.25 3.05
CA PRO A 131 20.08 -3.88 2.07
C PRO A 131 19.48 -3.66 0.67
N GLY A 132 20.05 -2.73 -0.09
CA GLY A 132 19.60 -2.48 -1.45
C GLY A 132 20.34 -1.35 -2.14
N PHE A 133 20.01 -1.11 -3.40
CA PHE A 133 20.55 0.02 -4.15
C PHE A 133 19.63 0.44 -5.29
N PHE A 134 19.82 1.66 -5.77
CA PHE A 134 19.18 2.18 -6.97
C PHE A 134 20.09 1.89 -8.16
N ILE A 135 19.50 1.41 -9.24
CA ILE A 135 20.17 1.21 -10.52
C ILE A 135 19.52 2.03 -11.62
N LYS A 136 20.28 2.20 -12.70
CA LYS A 136 19.79 2.56 -14.03
C LYS A 136 20.22 1.49 -15.01
N ASP A 137 19.28 0.96 -15.77
CA ASP A 137 19.56 -0.06 -16.79
C ASP A 137 20.05 0.56 -18.11
N GLN A 138 20.27 -0.29 -19.12
CA GLN A 138 20.73 0.15 -20.45
C GLN A 138 19.64 0.90 -21.25
N ALA A 139 18.36 0.66 -20.97
CA ALA A 139 17.25 1.41 -21.53
C ALA A 139 17.07 2.79 -20.88
N GLY A 140 17.81 3.05 -19.79
CA GLY A 140 17.75 4.29 -19.03
C GLY A 140 16.63 4.32 -17.99
N GLU A 141 15.97 3.19 -17.74
CA GLU A 141 14.96 3.04 -16.71
C GLU A 141 15.62 2.83 -15.34
N SER A 142 15.01 3.38 -14.29
CA SER A 142 15.54 3.30 -12.94
C SER A 142 14.76 2.32 -12.08
N PHE A 143 15.48 1.56 -11.26
CA PHE A 143 14.92 0.56 -10.36
C PHE A 143 15.53 0.67 -8.97
N ILE A 144 14.78 0.25 -7.96
CA ILE A 144 15.29 -0.08 -6.62
C ILE A 144 15.46 -1.59 -6.57
N ILE A 145 16.66 -2.05 -6.25
CA ILE A 145 16.95 -3.44 -5.95
C ILE A 145 16.93 -3.63 -4.43
N LYS A 146 16.11 -4.56 -3.95
CA LYS A 146 16.10 -5.03 -2.55
C LYS A 146 16.45 -6.52 -2.51
N PHE A 147 17.02 -6.94 -1.39
CA PHE A 147 17.52 -8.29 -1.22
C PHE A 147 16.90 -9.01 -0.02
N ASP A 148 17.06 -10.33 -0.03
CA ASP A 148 16.76 -11.18 1.10
C ASP A 148 17.95 -11.33 2.06
N PRO A 149 17.71 -11.53 3.36
CA PRO A 149 18.76 -11.89 4.31
C PRO A 149 19.31 -13.29 4.01
N PRO A 150 20.59 -13.59 4.32
CA PRO A 150 21.22 -14.86 3.98
C PRO A 150 20.49 -16.12 4.48
N ARG A 151 19.77 -16.03 5.60
CA ARG A 151 19.07 -17.17 6.21
C ARG A 151 17.64 -17.39 5.70
N GLN A 152 17.07 -16.45 4.95
CA GLN A 152 15.71 -16.56 4.37
C GLN A 152 15.74 -16.07 2.92
N ALA A 153 16.55 -16.74 2.10
CA ALA A 153 16.57 -16.47 0.66
C ALA A 153 15.15 -16.58 0.08
N GLU A 154 14.85 -15.71 -0.88
CA GLU A 154 13.56 -15.62 -1.59
C GLU A 154 12.38 -15.06 -0.79
N MET A 155 12.49 -14.88 0.53
CA MET A 155 11.36 -14.52 1.39
C MET A 155 10.77 -13.12 1.15
N ALA A 156 11.54 -12.07 1.43
CA ALA A 156 11.08 -10.70 1.30
C ALA A 156 10.92 -10.29 -0.17
N THR A 157 11.81 -10.76 -1.05
CA THR A 157 11.72 -10.48 -2.49
C THR A 157 10.48 -11.10 -3.12
N ALA A 158 10.13 -12.34 -2.77
CA ALA A 158 8.89 -12.96 -3.25
C ALA A 158 7.65 -12.28 -2.66
N ALA A 159 7.65 -12.01 -1.35
CA ALA A 159 6.51 -11.35 -0.70
C ALA A 159 6.19 -10.00 -1.37
N ASP A 160 7.22 -9.22 -1.72
CA ASP A 160 7.05 -7.93 -2.36
C ASP A 160 6.42 -8.05 -3.76
N VAL A 161 6.90 -8.98 -4.59
CA VAL A 161 6.36 -9.22 -5.93
C VAL A 161 4.94 -9.78 -5.89
N VAL A 162 4.68 -10.80 -5.07
CA VAL A 162 3.35 -11.43 -4.98
C VAL A 162 2.33 -10.43 -4.46
N ALA A 163 2.60 -9.77 -3.33
CA ALA A 163 1.64 -8.86 -2.73
C ALA A 163 1.41 -7.62 -3.60
N SER A 164 2.43 -7.03 -4.23
CA SER A 164 2.21 -5.91 -5.17
C SER A 164 1.24 -6.29 -6.30
N HIS A 165 1.38 -7.48 -6.90
CA HIS A 165 0.50 -7.93 -7.99
C HIS A 165 -0.93 -8.23 -7.51
N LEU A 166 -1.09 -8.78 -6.30
CA LEU A 166 -2.41 -8.96 -5.68
C LEU A 166 -3.07 -7.62 -5.34
N PHE A 167 -2.32 -6.65 -4.81
CA PHE A 167 -2.83 -5.31 -4.53
C PHE A 167 -3.17 -4.53 -5.81
N TRP A 168 -2.41 -4.72 -6.89
CA TRP A 168 -2.81 -4.24 -8.20
C TRP A 168 -4.12 -4.87 -8.62
N ALA A 169 -4.26 -6.20 -8.60
CA ALA A 169 -5.50 -6.85 -9.00
C ALA A 169 -6.70 -6.38 -8.15
N ALA A 170 -6.48 -6.09 -6.87
CA ALA A 170 -7.47 -5.53 -5.95
C ALA A 170 -7.81 -4.04 -6.18
N GLY A 171 -7.09 -3.36 -7.08
CA GLY A 171 -7.41 -2.00 -7.55
C GLY A 171 -6.50 -0.87 -7.06
N TYR A 172 -5.50 -1.16 -6.22
CA TYR A 172 -4.57 -0.14 -5.71
C TYR A 172 -3.47 0.21 -6.73
N ASN A 173 -2.89 1.40 -6.59
CA ASN A 173 -1.70 1.77 -7.35
C ASN A 173 -0.46 1.26 -6.64
N VAL A 174 0.39 0.54 -7.37
CA VAL A 174 1.58 -0.12 -6.85
C VAL A 174 2.70 -0.02 -7.90
N PRO A 175 3.97 -0.19 -7.50
CA PRO A 175 5.08 -0.27 -8.45
C PRO A 175 5.14 -1.61 -9.21
N ASP A 176 5.78 -1.59 -10.38
CA ASP A 176 6.14 -2.76 -11.18
C ASP A 176 7.34 -3.46 -10.53
N ASN A 177 7.05 -4.48 -9.73
CA ASN A 177 8.04 -5.24 -8.97
C ASN A 177 8.27 -6.61 -9.60
N SER A 178 9.53 -6.99 -9.80
CA SER A 178 9.88 -8.23 -10.48
C SER A 178 11.07 -8.90 -9.81
N ILE A 179 11.14 -10.24 -9.92
CA ILE A 179 12.31 -10.99 -9.47
C ILE A 179 13.40 -10.91 -10.54
N VAL A 180 14.60 -10.54 -10.12
CA VAL A 180 15.79 -10.48 -10.96
C VAL A 180 16.89 -11.37 -10.42
N ARG A 181 17.72 -11.88 -11.32
CA ARG A 181 18.96 -12.58 -11.02
C ARG A 181 20.09 -11.91 -11.79
N PHE A 182 21.21 -11.67 -11.14
CA PHE A 182 22.36 -10.99 -11.73
C PHE A 182 23.65 -11.44 -11.05
N GLN A 183 24.76 -11.29 -11.76
CA GLN A 183 26.10 -11.51 -11.24
C GLN A 183 26.74 -10.20 -10.80
N ARG A 184 27.78 -10.29 -9.96
CA ARG A 184 28.47 -9.09 -9.45
C ARG A 184 29.03 -8.21 -10.59
N GLU A 185 29.52 -8.84 -11.64
CA GLU A 185 30.09 -8.23 -12.85
C GLU A 185 29.06 -7.48 -13.72
N ASP A 186 27.77 -7.78 -13.52
CA ASP A 186 26.67 -7.06 -14.15
C ASP A 186 26.45 -5.67 -13.52
N LEU A 187 27.16 -5.33 -12.44
CA LEU A 187 27.06 -4.03 -11.79
C LEU A 187 28.27 -3.14 -12.08
N ASP A 188 27.99 -1.95 -12.60
CA ASP A 188 28.93 -0.84 -12.69
C ASP A 188 28.50 0.28 -11.74
N ILE A 189 29.46 1.03 -11.20
CA ILE A 189 29.15 2.22 -10.39
C ILE A 189 28.93 3.40 -11.34
N ALA A 190 27.81 4.12 -11.18
CA ALA A 190 27.59 5.36 -11.92
C ALA A 190 28.65 6.40 -11.54
N THR A 191 29.05 7.25 -12.47
CA THR A 191 30.06 8.30 -12.25
C THR A 191 29.70 9.26 -11.11
N ASP A 192 28.41 9.47 -10.89
CA ASP A 192 27.81 10.28 -9.82
C ASP A 192 27.15 9.40 -8.73
N GLY A 193 27.49 8.10 -8.70
CA GLY A 193 26.98 7.14 -7.75
C GLY A 193 27.32 7.52 -6.32
N THR A 194 26.36 7.42 -5.40
CA THR A 194 26.55 7.86 -4.01
C THR A 194 26.01 6.89 -2.96
N PHE A 195 26.42 7.05 -1.70
CA PHE A 195 25.81 6.41 -0.55
C PHE A 195 25.77 7.37 0.64
N THR A 196 25.05 7.00 1.69
CA THR A 196 24.99 7.77 2.95
C THR A 196 25.78 7.04 4.02
N ASP A 197 26.85 7.64 4.53
CA ASP A 197 27.69 7.04 5.58
C ASP A 197 26.98 6.99 6.95
N GLU A 198 27.60 6.36 7.95
CA GLU A 198 27.03 6.21 9.30
C GLU A 198 26.76 7.55 10.01
N LEU A 199 27.42 8.63 9.58
CA LEU A 199 27.23 9.98 10.10
C LEU A 199 26.17 10.76 9.31
N GLY A 200 25.46 10.11 8.38
CA GLY A 200 24.42 10.73 7.57
C GLY A 200 24.95 11.57 6.39
N ARG A 201 26.25 11.50 6.09
CA ARG A 201 26.87 12.31 5.03
C ARG A 201 26.83 11.58 3.70
N LYS A 202 26.55 12.32 2.62
CA LYS A 202 26.57 11.77 1.25
C LYS A 202 28.01 11.63 0.78
N GLN A 203 28.41 10.41 0.40
CA GLN A 203 29.76 10.07 -0.07
C GLN A 203 29.69 9.46 -1.48
N PRO A 204 30.76 9.57 -2.29
CA PRO A 204 30.88 8.84 -3.55
C PRO A 204 30.84 7.33 -3.33
N LEU A 205 30.14 6.60 -4.20
CA LEU A 205 30.07 5.14 -4.14
C LEU A 205 31.38 4.51 -4.64
N THR A 206 31.87 3.51 -3.92
CA THR A 206 33.08 2.74 -4.29
C THR A 206 32.75 1.25 -4.44
N GLN A 207 33.65 0.50 -5.08
CA GLN A 207 33.49 -0.95 -5.27
C GLN A 207 33.39 -1.66 -3.92
N GLU A 208 34.20 -1.24 -2.93
CA GLU A 208 34.22 -1.82 -1.58
C GLU A 208 32.90 -1.59 -0.84
N VAL A 209 32.21 -0.47 -1.09
CA VAL A 209 30.89 -0.20 -0.50
C VAL A 209 29.83 -1.09 -1.13
N LEU A 210 29.87 -1.26 -2.47
CA LEU A 210 28.96 -2.15 -3.17
C LEU A 210 29.15 -3.61 -2.72
N ASP A 211 30.39 -4.07 -2.62
CA ASP A 211 30.74 -5.43 -2.18
C ASP A 211 30.31 -5.67 -0.72
N ARG A 212 30.40 -4.64 0.13
CA ARG A 212 29.91 -4.70 1.52
C ARG A 212 28.39 -4.81 1.62
N VAL A 213 27.66 -4.23 0.69
CA VAL A 213 26.20 -4.41 0.63
C VAL A 213 25.90 -5.85 0.22
N LEU A 214 26.58 -6.36 -0.81
CA LEU A 214 26.36 -7.71 -1.33
C LEU A 214 26.82 -8.82 -0.37
N SER A 215 27.84 -8.59 0.45
CA SER A 215 28.30 -9.57 1.44
C SER A 215 27.31 -9.82 2.60
N ARG A 216 26.26 -8.99 2.70
CA ARG A 216 25.23 -9.06 3.75
C ARG A 216 23.92 -9.68 3.28
N VAL A 217 23.82 -10.12 2.02
CA VAL A 217 22.58 -10.64 1.43
C VAL A 217 22.72 -12.09 1.02
N ALA A 218 21.59 -12.74 0.74
CA ALA A 218 21.59 -14.10 0.20
C ALA A 218 22.29 -14.15 -1.16
N GLN A 219 23.18 -15.13 -1.32
CA GLN A 219 23.86 -15.45 -2.57
C GLN A 219 23.49 -16.89 -2.96
N ASN A 220 23.21 -17.10 -4.24
CA ASN A 220 22.94 -18.42 -4.80
C ASN A 220 24.23 -19.24 -4.88
N VAL A 221 24.09 -20.56 -5.03
CA VAL A 221 25.22 -21.51 -5.12
C VAL A 221 26.15 -21.21 -6.31
N ASP A 222 25.59 -20.67 -7.41
CA ASP A 222 26.33 -20.28 -8.62
C ASP A 222 26.98 -18.89 -8.53
N GLY A 223 26.98 -18.28 -7.34
CA GLY A 223 27.52 -16.94 -7.10
C GLY A 223 26.58 -15.79 -7.49
N SER A 224 25.46 -16.07 -8.14
CA SER A 224 24.49 -15.04 -8.52
C SER A 224 23.71 -14.52 -7.33
N TYR A 225 23.15 -13.32 -7.47
CA TYR A 225 22.29 -12.70 -6.48
C TYR A 225 20.85 -12.67 -6.99
N ARG A 226 19.92 -13.01 -6.10
CA ARG A 226 18.50 -12.76 -6.30
C ARG A 226 18.13 -11.42 -5.70
N GLY A 227 17.38 -10.60 -6.44
CA GLY A 227 16.80 -9.37 -5.92
C GLY A 227 15.36 -9.20 -6.37
N MET A 228 14.63 -8.33 -5.67
CA MET A 228 13.42 -7.72 -6.19
C MET A 228 13.77 -6.36 -6.80
N ALA A 229 13.43 -6.17 -8.07
CA ALA A 229 13.57 -4.92 -8.78
C ALA A 229 12.22 -4.19 -8.83
N SER A 230 12.14 -3.06 -8.14
CA SER A 230 10.98 -2.17 -8.15
C SER A 230 11.23 -1.00 -9.11
N ARG A 231 10.47 -0.92 -10.20
CA ARG A 231 10.59 0.19 -11.16
C ARG A 231 10.21 1.51 -10.49
N LEU A 232 11.05 2.53 -10.64
CA LEU A 232 10.74 3.87 -10.11
C LEU A 232 9.49 4.41 -10.79
N LEU A 233 8.51 4.76 -9.96
CA LEU A 233 7.27 5.36 -10.42
C LEU A 233 7.52 6.76 -11.00
N LYS A 234 6.81 7.07 -12.09
CA LYS A 234 6.93 8.36 -12.79
C LYS A 234 6.11 9.45 -12.09
N GLY A 235 6.73 10.59 -11.84
CA GLY A 235 6.11 11.74 -11.17
C GLY A 235 7.09 12.43 -10.23
N LYS A 236 6.70 13.58 -9.68
CA LYS A 236 7.46 14.22 -8.61
C LYS A 236 7.05 13.58 -7.28
N PRO A 237 7.96 12.94 -6.53
CA PRO A 237 7.63 12.36 -5.24
C PRO A 237 7.23 13.46 -4.25
N LEU A 238 6.11 13.24 -3.58
CA LEU A 238 5.60 14.10 -2.53
C LEU A 238 5.80 13.48 -1.14
N GLY A 239 6.24 12.22 -1.04
CA GLY A 239 6.43 11.53 0.23
C GLY A 239 5.20 10.69 0.61
N PRO A 240 5.19 10.10 1.81
CA PRO A 240 4.08 9.25 2.25
C PRO A 240 2.80 10.04 2.54
N PHE A 241 1.66 9.37 2.45
CA PHE A 241 0.37 9.88 2.93
C PHE A 241 0.07 9.38 4.35
N GLU A 242 -0.72 10.16 5.09
CA GLU A 242 -1.26 9.76 6.40
C GLU A 242 -2.56 8.98 6.21
N TYR A 243 -2.93 8.09 7.12
CA TYR A 243 -4.25 7.42 7.07
C TYR A 243 -5.37 8.21 7.75
N ARG A 244 -5.07 9.43 8.23
CA ARG A 244 -5.98 10.30 8.97
C ARG A 244 -5.93 11.71 8.41
N GLY A 245 -7.05 12.42 8.48
CA GLY A 245 -7.14 13.81 8.06
C GLY A 245 -7.13 13.93 6.55
N ARG A 246 -6.70 15.08 6.05
CA ARG A 246 -6.60 15.39 4.63
C ARG A 246 -5.29 16.10 4.37
N ARG A 247 -4.82 15.98 3.15
CA ARG A 247 -3.76 16.80 2.59
C ARG A 247 -4.30 18.21 2.31
N THR A 248 -4.13 19.12 3.25
CA THR A 248 -4.73 20.47 3.21
C THR A 248 -4.20 21.37 2.09
N ASP A 249 -3.04 21.05 1.50
CA ASP A 249 -2.45 21.75 0.36
C ASP A 249 -2.78 21.10 -0.99
N ASP A 250 -3.62 20.07 -1.02
CA ASP A 250 -4.23 19.50 -2.22
C ASP A 250 -5.74 19.79 -2.24
N PRO A 251 -6.23 20.69 -3.12
CA PRO A 251 -7.64 21.02 -3.19
C PRO A 251 -8.53 19.86 -3.67
N GLU A 252 -7.94 18.82 -4.30
CA GLU A 252 -8.69 17.63 -4.74
C GLU A 252 -8.84 16.59 -3.62
N ASP A 253 -8.09 16.72 -2.52
CA ASP A 253 -8.21 15.82 -1.38
C ASP A 253 -9.31 16.26 -0.42
N LEU A 254 -10.54 15.95 -0.80
CA LEU A 254 -11.74 16.44 -0.12
C LEU A 254 -12.19 15.55 1.04
N VAL A 255 -11.86 14.26 1.01
CA VAL A 255 -12.40 13.25 1.92
C VAL A 255 -11.34 12.85 2.93
N PRO A 256 -11.58 13.01 4.25
CA PRO A 256 -10.64 12.54 5.25
C PRO A 256 -10.27 11.07 5.03
N HIS A 257 -8.99 10.76 5.07
CA HIS A 257 -8.43 9.46 4.71
C HIS A 257 -9.03 8.34 5.56
N GLU A 258 -9.25 8.58 6.85
CA GLU A 258 -9.90 7.62 7.76
C GLU A 258 -11.39 7.40 7.47
N HIS A 259 -11.96 8.19 6.54
CA HIS A 259 -13.34 8.13 6.08
C HIS A 259 -13.48 7.70 4.60
N ARG A 260 -12.40 7.21 3.98
CA ARG A 260 -12.41 6.65 2.61
C ARG A 260 -12.71 5.15 2.61
N ARG A 261 -13.62 4.70 1.72
CA ARG A 261 -13.98 3.28 1.55
C ARG A 261 -12.78 2.42 1.16
N GLU A 262 -11.98 2.86 0.20
CA GLU A 262 -10.83 2.12 -0.31
C GLU A 262 -9.68 2.00 0.71
N LEU A 263 -9.57 2.91 1.69
CA LEU A 263 -8.59 2.78 2.77
C LEU A 263 -9.12 1.90 3.91
N ARG A 264 -10.39 2.04 4.28
CA ARG A 264 -11.04 1.19 5.31
C ARG A 264 -11.17 -0.26 4.85
N GLY A 265 -11.65 -0.44 3.62
CA GLY A 265 -11.89 -1.72 2.96
C GLY A 265 -10.62 -2.40 2.46
N MET A 266 -9.46 -1.76 2.62
CA MET A 266 -8.15 -2.42 2.46
C MET A 266 -7.88 -3.44 3.57
N TRP A 267 -8.48 -3.27 4.75
CA TRP A 267 -8.28 -4.16 5.90
C TRP A 267 -8.45 -5.67 5.60
N PRO A 268 -9.55 -6.15 4.97
CA PRO A 268 -9.66 -7.57 4.63
C PRO A 268 -8.62 -8.05 3.61
N ILE A 269 -8.11 -7.16 2.75
CA ILE A 269 -7.06 -7.48 1.77
C ILE A 269 -5.72 -7.60 2.50
N CYS A 270 -5.40 -6.67 3.40
CA CYS A 270 -4.24 -6.76 4.28
C CYS A 270 -4.31 -8.01 5.17
N ALA A 271 -5.48 -8.32 5.73
CA ALA A 271 -5.70 -9.54 6.48
C ALA A 271 -5.45 -10.77 5.60
N TRP A 272 -5.97 -10.81 4.38
CA TRP A 272 -5.76 -11.93 3.46
C TRP A 272 -4.29 -12.24 3.19
N VAL A 273 -3.49 -11.23 2.85
CA VAL A 273 -2.06 -11.41 2.50
C VAL A 273 -1.11 -11.13 3.68
N ASN A 274 -1.64 -11.03 4.90
CA ASN A 274 -0.92 -10.67 6.12
C ASN A 274 0.01 -9.44 5.96
N HIS A 275 -0.49 -8.39 5.29
CA HIS A 275 0.21 -7.11 5.19
C HIS A 275 0.01 -6.32 6.50
N ALA A 276 0.70 -6.75 7.55
CA ALA A 276 0.62 -6.09 8.86
C ALA A 276 1.42 -4.78 8.91
N ASP A 277 2.33 -4.57 7.96
CA ASP A 277 3.15 -3.37 7.86
C ASP A 277 2.49 -2.22 7.05
N CYS A 278 1.18 -2.05 7.18
CA CYS A 278 0.37 -1.10 6.40
C CYS A 278 0.37 0.31 7.03
N ARG A 279 1.55 0.90 7.19
CA ARG A 279 1.78 2.20 7.82
C ARG A 279 1.96 3.34 6.83
N GLY A 280 1.79 4.59 7.30
CA GLY A 280 1.95 5.79 6.49
C GLY A 280 3.29 5.82 5.72
N PRO A 281 4.45 5.62 6.38
CA PRO A 281 5.75 5.59 5.72
C PRO A 281 5.92 4.57 4.58
N ASN A 282 5.07 3.53 4.52
CA ASN A 282 5.06 2.53 3.44
C ASN A 282 4.09 2.89 2.30
N SER A 283 3.82 4.19 2.14
CA SER A 283 3.03 4.73 1.04
C SER A 283 3.80 5.81 0.29
N LEU A 284 3.32 6.17 -0.90
CA LEU A 284 3.94 7.22 -1.71
C LEU A 284 2.91 7.99 -2.54
N ASP A 285 2.82 9.28 -2.24
CA ASP A 285 2.18 10.27 -3.09
C ASP A 285 3.13 10.74 -4.19
N LEU A 286 2.63 10.78 -5.41
CA LEU A 286 3.31 11.35 -6.56
C LEU A 286 2.46 12.45 -7.17
N TRP A 287 3.07 13.60 -7.43
CA TRP A 287 2.49 14.57 -8.35
C TRP A 287 2.73 14.09 -9.79
N VAL A 288 1.64 13.78 -10.49
CA VAL A 288 1.67 13.22 -11.85
C VAL A 288 0.96 14.13 -12.83
N THR A 289 1.40 14.13 -14.08
CA THR A 289 0.69 14.77 -15.20
C THR A 289 0.21 13.69 -16.15
N ALA A 290 -1.12 13.59 -16.34
CA ALA A 290 -1.75 12.64 -17.24
C ALA A 290 -2.96 13.28 -17.93
N GLY A 291 -3.10 13.07 -19.24
CA GLY A 291 -4.22 13.63 -20.01
C GLY A 291 -4.31 15.17 -19.95
N GLY A 292 -3.17 15.86 -19.88
CA GLY A 292 -3.11 17.33 -19.77
C GLY A 292 -3.47 17.89 -18.38
N ARG A 293 -3.80 17.04 -17.40
CA ARG A 293 -4.10 17.43 -16.02
C ARG A 293 -2.99 16.96 -15.08
N SER A 294 -2.78 17.72 -14.01
CA SER A 294 -1.84 17.35 -12.95
C SER A 294 -2.58 17.17 -11.63
N PHE A 295 -2.26 16.10 -10.90
CA PHE A 295 -2.93 15.70 -9.66
C PHE A 295 -2.01 14.82 -8.81
N VAL A 296 -2.36 14.62 -7.54
CA VAL A 296 -1.68 13.65 -6.66
C VAL A 296 -2.22 12.25 -6.94
N ARG A 297 -1.33 11.27 -7.13
CA ARG A 297 -1.67 9.84 -7.18
C ARG A 297 -1.04 9.13 -5.99
N HIS A 298 -1.86 8.36 -5.29
CA HIS A 298 -1.49 7.68 -4.06
C HIS A 298 -1.13 6.23 -4.37
N HIS A 299 0.05 5.79 -3.94
CA HIS A 299 0.56 4.44 -4.16
C HIS A 299 0.82 3.74 -2.83
N LEU A 300 0.58 2.44 -2.83
CA LEU A 300 1.10 1.53 -1.82
C LEU A 300 2.45 0.99 -2.31
N ILE A 301 3.44 0.98 -1.42
CA ILE A 301 4.80 0.53 -1.72
C ILE A 301 5.32 -0.33 -0.57
N ASP A 302 6.50 -0.90 -0.75
CA ASP A 302 7.21 -1.66 0.30
C ASP A 302 6.45 -2.90 0.79
N PHE A 303 6.16 -3.80 -0.14
CA PHE A 303 5.44 -5.03 0.14
C PHE A 303 6.33 -6.16 0.71
N GLY A 304 7.64 -5.93 0.90
CA GLY A 304 8.58 -6.92 1.41
C GLY A 304 8.29 -7.44 2.82
N SER A 305 7.42 -6.77 3.58
CA SER A 305 6.90 -7.19 4.89
C SER A 305 5.47 -7.76 4.83
N CYS A 306 5.05 -8.29 3.68
CA CYS A 306 3.78 -9.02 3.52
C CYS A 306 3.98 -10.54 3.69
N LEU A 307 2.87 -11.28 3.63
CA LEU A 307 2.84 -12.73 3.73
C LEU A 307 3.50 -13.20 5.05
N GLY A 308 4.49 -14.09 4.95
CA GLY A 308 5.26 -14.54 6.10
C GLY A 308 6.55 -13.77 6.37
N SER A 309 6.81 -12.68 5.64
CA SER A 309 8.03 -11.89 5.73
C SER A 309 7.92 -10.69 6.68
N ALA A 310 8.94 -10.48 7.52
CA ALA A 310 9.21 -9.24 8.25
C ALA A 310 10.42 -8.48 7.65
N ALA A 311 10.61 -8.60 6.33
CA ALA A 311 11.70 -8.07 5.50
C ALA A 311 13.11 -8.66 5.76
N VAL A 312 13.51 -8.86 7.02
CA VAL A 312 14.85 -9.39 7.39
C VAL A 312 14.79 -10.63 8.28
N ALA A 313 13.59 -11.03 8.65
CA ALA A 313 13.28 -12.22 9.43
C ALA A 313 11.94 -12.79 8.96
N ALA A 314 11.68 -14.06 9.25
CA ALA A 314 10.31 -14.55 9.23
C ALA A 314 9.47 -13.73 10.20
N ARG A 315 8.20 -13.51 9.86
CA ARG A 315 7.25 -12.95 10.82
C ARG A 315 7.17 -13.85 12.04
N SER A 316 6.89 -13.23 13.19
CA SER A 316 6.60 -14.00 14.37
C SER A 316 5.14 -14.48 14.34
N PRO A 317 4.80 -15.58 15.04
CA PRO A 317 3.43 -16.05 15.14
C PRO A 317 2.44 -15.03 15.69
N GLN A 318 2.93 -14.04 16.46
CA GLN A 318 2.10 -12.95 16.99
C GLN A 318 1.59 -12.00 15.89
N THR A 319 2.29 -11.92 14.75
CA THR A 319 1.85 -11.01 13.68
C THR A 319 0.45 -11.36 13.25
N GLY A 320 -0.40 -10.34 13.12
CA GLY A 320 -1.76 -10.53 12.66
C GLY A 320 -2.71 -10.76 13.81
N SER A 321 -2.21 -11.02 15.03
CA SER A 321 -3.05 -11.25 16.22
C SER A 321 -2.97 -10.10 17.21
N GLU A 322 -1.80 -9.47 17.35
CA GLU A 322 -1.53 -8.47 18.39
C GLU A 322 -0.80 -7.25 17.80
N TYR A 323 -1.07 -6.06 18.35
CA TYR A 323 -0.25 -4.88 18.08
C TYR A 323 1.08 -4.94 18.84
N PHE A 324 2.09 -4.21 18.38
CA PHE A 324 3.35 -4.00 19.12
C PHE A 324 3.09 -3.46 20.54
N VAL A 325 2.10 -2.59 20.69
CA VAL A 325 1.58 -2.14 21.99
C VAL A 325 0.09 -2.44 22.03
N ASP A 326 -0.27 -3.63 22.51
CA ASP A 326 -1.68 -4.03 22.67
C ASP A 326 -2.11 -3.94 24.14
N TYR A 327 -2.82 -2.87 24.49
CA TYR A 327 -3.33 -2.64 25.83
C TYR A 327 -4.28 -3.75 26.32
N GLY A 328 -5.01 -4.40 25.41
CA GLY A 328 -5.91 -5.51 25.76
C GLY A 328 -5.12 -6.76 26.15
N VAL A 329 -4.07 -7.08 25.39
CA VAL A 329 -3.14 -8.17 25.72
C VAL A 329 -2.40 -7.87 27.01
N ILE A 330 -1.88 -6.64 27.19
CA ILE A 330 -1.20 -6.23 28.44
C ILE A 330 -2.13 -6.41 29.64
N ALA A 331 -3.37 -5.93 29.57
CA ALA A 331 -4.34 -6.08 30.64
C ALA A 331 -4.69 -7.55 30.91
N ARG A 332 -4.89 -8.36 29.87
CA ARG A 332 -5.14 -9.81 29.99
C ARG A 332 -3.97 -10.50 30.68
N SER A 333 -2.74 -10.23 30.25
CA SER A 333 -1.53 -10.82 30.83
C SER A 333 -1.36 -10.40 32.29
N LEU A 334 -1.61 -9.14 32.64
CA LEU A 334 -1.57 -8.68 34.04
C LEU A 334 -2.63 -9.38 34.91
N LEU A 335 -3.88 -9.46 34.46
CA LEU A 335 -4.97 -10.06 35.22
C LEU A 335 -4.86 -11.58 35.36
N THR A 336 -4.21 -12.24 34.39
CA THR A 336 -4.01 -13.69 34.38
C THR A 336 -2.62 -14.09 34.86
N LEU A 337 -1.80 -13.12 35.30
CA LEU A 337 -0.40 -13.32 35.69
C LEU A 337 0.42 -14.05 34.60
N GLY A 338 0.07 -13.83 33.33
CA GLY A 338 0.69 -14.47 32.16
C GLY A 338 0.29 -15.92 31.91
N LEU A 339 -0.68 -16.47 32.65
CA LEU A 339 -1.10 -17.88 32.50
C LEU A 339 -2.06 -18.10 31.32
N ALA A 340 -2.73 -17.05 30.85
CA ALA A 340 -3.65 -17.17 29.71
C ALA A 340 -2.88 -17.14 28.40
N ARG A 341 -2.82 -18.30 27.73
CA ARG A 341 -2.16 -18.45 26.43
C ARG A 341 -2.84 -17.65 25.33
N SER A 342 -2.04 -17.15 24.39
CA SER A 342 -2.53 -16.63 23.12
C SER A 342 -2.62 -17.75 22.07
N GLY A 343 -3.59 -17.66 21.16
CA GLY A 343 -3.82 -18.71 20.16
C GLY A 343 -2.62 -18.97 19.24
N TRP A 344 -1.79 -17.94 19.00
CA TRP A 344 -0.57 -18.09 18.21
C TRP A 344 0.52 -18.95 18.88
N GLU A 345 0.44 -19.21 20.19
CA GLU A 345 1.43 -20.05 20.90
C GLU A 345 1.38 -21.53 20.48
N GLU A 346 0.27 -21.96 19.87
CA GLU A 346 0.05 -23.34 19.43
C GLU A 346 0.31 -23.52 17.93
N THR A 347 0.68 -22.44 17.22
CA THR A 347 0.93 -22.49 15.79
C THR A 347 2.22 -23.25 15.45
N VAL A 348 2.22 -23.88 14.28
CA VAL A 348 3.33 -24.69 13.79
C VAL A 348 4.01 -23.93 12.66
N ASP A 349 5.33 -23.79 12.74
CA ASP A 349 6.14 -23.22 11.66
C ASP A 349 6.06 -24.13 10.43
N PRO A 350 5.78 -23.59 9.23
CA PRO A 350 5.75 -24.39 8.00
C PRO A 350 7.12 -24.96 7.59
N GLU A 351 8.22 -24.58 8.26
CA GLU A 351 9.59 -24.99 7.97
C GLU A 351 10.02 -24.65 6.52
N LEU A 352 9.48 -23.54 6.00
CA LEU A 352 9.76 -23.00 4.67
C LEU A 352 10.39 -21.60 4.80
N PRO A 353 11.73 -21.49 4.90
CA PRO A 353 12.40 -20.20 5.10
C PRO A 353 12.11 -19.15 4.02
N SER A 354 11.83 -19.58 2.79
CA SER A 354 11.46 -18.71 1.66
C SER A 354 10.03 -18.16 1.75
N ILE A 355 9.20 -18.68 2.66
CA ILE A 355 7.86 -18.15 2.95
C ILE A 355 7.87 -17.31 4.23
N GLY A 356 8.65 -17.73 5.23
CA GLY A 356 8.52 -17.25 6.59
C GLY A 356 7.23 -17.76 7.24
N PHE A 357 6.65 -17.00 8.17
CA PHE A 357 5.49 -17.46 8.93
C PHE A 357 4.18 -16.82 8.43
N ILE A 358 3.40 -17.61 7.70
CA ILE A 358 1.99 -17.34 7.40
C ILE A 358 1.26 -18.67 7.33
N GLU A 359 0.07 -18.74 7.90
CA GLU A 359 -0.78 -19.94 7.89
C GLU A 359 -2.24 -19.58 7.58
N GLY A 360 -3.04 -20.59 7.24
CA GLY A 360 -4.44 -20.40 6.83
C GLY A 360 -5.43 -21.27 7.57
N PHE A 361 -4.99 -22.17 8.46
CA PHE A 361 -5.85 -23.12 9.14
C PHE A 361 -6.52 -22.50 10.37
N ASP A 362 -5.73 -21.86 11.24
CA ASP A 362 -6.22 -21.19 12.47
C ASP A 362 -6.40 -19.67 12.29
N PHE A 363 -6.29 -19.20 11.05
CA PHE A 363 -6.51 -17.80 10.71
C PHE A 363 -7.95 -17.37 11.03
N ASP A 364 -8.14 -16.55 12.07
CA ASP A 364 -9.40 -15.83 12.29
C ASP A 364 -9.39 -14.47 11.57
N PRO A 365 -10.09 -14.32 10.44
CA PRO A 365 -10.12 -13.07 9.72
C PRO A 365 -10.83 -11.95 10.48
N GLY A 366 -11.55 -12.22 11.57
CA GLY A 366 -12.21 -11.19 12.37
C GLY A 366 -11.31 -10.53 13.40
N SER A 367 -10.28 -11.23 13.84
CA SER A 367 -9.35 -10.76 14.87
C SER A 367 -8.08 -10.14 14.29
N TRP A 368 -7.87 -10.23 12.96
CA TRP A 368 -6.64 -9.78 12.32
C TRP A 368 -6.28 -8.32 12.63
N ARG A 369 -5.00 -8.07 12.94
CA ARG A 369 -4.48 -6.73 13.24
C ARG A 369 -3.16 -6.47 12.52
N PRO A 370 -2.93 -5.24 12.04
CA PRO A 370 -1.60 -4.82 11.61
C PRO A 370 -0.64 -4.70 12.81
N ASP A 371 0.63 -4.40 12.53
CA ASP A 371 1.69 -4.26 13.54
C ASP A 371 1.37 -3.16 14.57
N TYR A 372 0.68 -2.09 14.16
CA TYR A 372 0.10 -1.08 15.05
C TYR A 372 -1.16 -0.45 14.44
N PRO A 373 -2.03 0.21 15.26
CA PRO A 373 -3.32 0.71 14.79
C PRO A 373 -3.22 1.61 13.56
N ASN A 374 -3.94 1.27 12.50
CA ASN A 374 -4.07 2.12 11.33
C ASN A 374 -5.34 2.99 11.46
N PRO A 375 -5.25 4.33 11.31
CA PRO A 375 -6.40 5.21 11.47
C PRO A 375 -7.62 4.90 10.61
N ALA A 376 -7.45 4.50 9.35
CA ALA A 376 -8.54 4.10 8.49
C ALA A 376 -9.15 2.77 8.94
N PHE A 377 -8.33 1.82 9.40
CA PHE A 377 -8.82 0.52 9.86
C PHE A 377 -9.62 0.65 11.15
N ASP A 378 -9.23 1.53 12.06
CA ASP A 378 -9.99 1.77 13.30
C ASP A 378 -11.38 2.38 13.09
N GLU A 379 -11.59 2.99 11.93
CA GLU A 379 -12.87 3.59 11.54
C GLU A 379 -13.66 2.69 10.57
N ARG A 380 -13.15 1.49 10.26
CA ARG A 380 -13.83 0.52 9.38
C ARG A 380 -15.16 0.08 9.97
N THR A 381 -16.13 -0.10 9.10
CA THR A 381 -17.45 -0.65 9.40
C THR A 381 -17.60 -2.03 8.76
N THR A 382 -18.65 -2.77 9.12
CA THR A 382 -18.99 -4.03 8.45
C THR A 382 -19.15 -3.86 6.94
N ARG A 383 -19.69 -2.71 6.48
CA ARG A 383 -19.84 -2.40 5.06
C ARG A 383 -18.49 -2.30 4.34
N ASP A 384 -17.51 -1.66 4.97
CA ASP A 384 -16.15 -1.56 4.44
C ASP A 384 -15.48 -2.94 4.36
N ILE A 385 -15.70 -3.79 5.37
CA ILE A 385 -15.16 -5.17 5.41
C ILE A 385 -15.81 -6.03 4.33
N VAL A 386 -17.14 -5.98 4.17
CA VAL A 386 -17.86 -6.72 3.12
C VAL A 386 -17.40 -6.28 1.74
N TRP A 387 -17.21 -4.98 1.51
CA TRP A 387 -16.69 -4.44 0.25
C TRP A 387 -15.32 -5.02 -0.10
N GLY A 388 -14.35 -4.96 0.82
CA GLY A 388 -13.02 -5.51 0.56
C GLY A 388 -13.02 -7.03 0.47
N THR A 389 -13.89 -7.71 1.22
CA THR A 389 -14.04 -9.17 1.14
C THR A 389 -14.60 -9.61 -0.22
N ARG A 390 -15.49 -8.83 -0.85
CA ARG A 390 -15.97 -9.11 -2.22
C ARG A 390 -14.83 -9.04 -3.26
N ILE A 391 -13.89 -8.11 -3.09
CA ILE A 391 -12.69 -8.04 -3.94
C ILE A 391 -11.82 -9.29 -3.74
N VAL A 392 -11.55 -9.67 -2.48
CA VAL A 392 -10.80 -10.90 -2.13
C VAL A 392 -11.49 -12.15 -2.70
N ALA A 393 -12.83 -12.22 -2.62
CA ALA A 393 -13.63 -13.32 -3.14
C ALA A 393 -13.54 -13.48 -4.68
N ALA A 394 -13.24 -12.40 -5.40
CA ALA A 394 -13.13 -12.42 -6.86
C ALA A 394 -11.80 -13.03 -7.36
N PHE A 395 -10.81 -13.24 -6.49
CA PHE A 395 -9.59 -13.99 -6.82
C PHE A 395 -9.93 -15.47 -6.97
N THR A 396 -9.75 -16.02 -8.18
CA THR A 396 -9.81 -17.46 -8.42
C THR A 396 -8.48 -18.11 -8.02
N GLU A 397 -8.44 -19.44 -8.02
CA GLU A 397 -7.19 -20.16 -7.76
C GLU A 397 -6.13 -19.88 -8.82
N GLU A 398 -6.54 -19.72 -10.09
CA GLU A 398 -5.65 -19.35 -11.19
C GLU A 398 -5.07 -17.94 -11.02
N HIS A 399 -5.87 -17.00 -10.49
CA HIS A 399 -5.38 -15.66 -10.15
C HIS A 399 -4.31 -15.70 -9.06
N ILE A 400 -4.56 -16.45 -7.99
CA ILE A 400 -3.64 -16.60 -6.87
C ILE A 400 -2.35 -17.28 -7.34
N ARG A 401 -2.48 -18.40 -8.05
CA ARG A 401 -1.34 -19.14 -8.60
C ARG A 401 -0.51 -18.27 -9.54
N ALA A 402 -1.14 -17.52 -10.44
CA ALA A 402 -0.43 -16.63 -11.35
C ALA A 402 0.38 -15.54 -10.64
N ALA A 403 -0.12 -15.00 -9.52
CA ALA A 403 0.64 -14.05 -8.71
C ALA A 403 1.79 -14.75 -7.97
N VAL A 404 1.55 -15.91 -7.36
CA VAL A 404 2.58 -16.66 -6.62
C VAL A 404 3.71 -17.15 -7.54
N GLU A 405 3.41 -17.57 -8.77
CA GLU A 405 4.43 -18.00 -9.74
C GLU A 405 5.48 -16.93 -10.04
N LEU A 406 5.13 -15.63 -9.97
CA LEU A 406 6.09 -14.53 -10.16
C LEU A 406 7.18 -14.48 -9.10
N ALA A 407 6.97 -15.15 -7.95
CA ALA A 407 7.98 -15.29 -6.92
C ALA A 407 9.18 -16.13 -7.37
N HIS A 408 9.04 -16.97 -8.41
CA HIS A 408 10.10 -17.86 -8.87
C HIS A 408 10.79 -18.62 -7.71
N TYR A 409 10.01 -19.17 -6.78
CA TYR A 409 10.55 -19.97 -5.68
C TYR A 409 11.34 -21.15 -6.23
N THR A 410 12.50 -21.41 -5.63
CA THR A 410 13.34 -22.54 -6.00
C THR A 410 12.76 -23.85 -5.48
N ASP A 411 12.18 -23.84 -4.26
CA ASP A 411 11.48 -24.99 -3.70
C ASP A 411 10.00 -24.99 -4.15
N PRO A 412 9.53 -25.97 -4.94
CA PRO A 412 8.13 -26.03 -5.37
C PRO A 412 7.14 -26.17 -4.21
N ARG A 413 7.57 -26.69 -3.04
CA ARG A 413 6.72 -26.77 -1.84
C ARG A 413 6.32 -25.38 -1.34
N ALA A 414 7.20 -24.38 -1.49
CA ALA A 414 6.90 -23.00 -1.11
C ALA A 414 5.77 -22.40 -1.96
N THR A 415 5.81 -22.63 -3.28
CA THR A 415 4.75 -22.22 -4.22
C THR A 415 3.42 -22.84 -3.85
N GLU A 416 3.36 -24.17 -3.70
CA GLU A 416 2.10 -24.86 -3.39
C GLU A 416 1.57 -24.47 -2.01
N TYR A 417 2.45 -24.40 -1.00
CA TYR A 417 2.07 -23.95 0.34
C TYR A 417 1.43 -22.57 0.32
N LEU A 418 2.08 -21.59 -0.33
CA LEU A 418 1.58 -20.22 -0.35
C LEU A 418 0.25 -20.10 -1.12
N VAL A 419 0.10 -20.80 -2.25
CA VAL A 419 -1.17 -20.85 -2.99
C VAL A 419 -2.28 -21.39 -2.09
N GLN A 420 -2.05 -22.50 -1.40
CA GLN A 420 -3.05 -23.11 -0.51
C GLN A 420 -3.41 -22.20 0.67
N VAL A 421 -2.42 -21.60 1.32
CA VAL A 421 -2.65 -20.64 2.42
C VAL A 421 -3.49 -19.46 1.96
N LEU A 422 -3.19 -18.87 0.79
CA LEU A 422 -3.98 -17.75 0.27
C LEU A 422 -5.41 -18.17 -0.09
N ILE A 423 -5.61 -19.37 -0.64
CA ILE A 423 -6.95 -19.92 -0.91
C ILE A 423 -7.73 -20.12 0.39
N GLN A 424 -7.11 -20.72 1.41
CA GLN A 424 -7.75 -20.96 2.72
C GLN A 424 -8.16 -19.64 3.38
N ARG A 425 -7.24 -18.67 3.46
CA ARG A 425 -7.51 -17.34 4.04
C ARG A 425 -8.61 -16.59 3.30
N ARG A 426 -8.64 -16.66 1.95
CA ARG A 426 -9.74 -16.12 1.11
C ARG A 426 -11.07 -16.75 1.50
N ASN A 427 -11.12 -18.08 1.56
CA ASN A 427 -12.35 -18.82 1.85
C ASN A 427 -12.86 -18.53 3.28
N LEU A 428 -11.97 -18.36 4.27
CA LEU A 428 -12.33 -17.98 5.63
C LEU A 428 -12.92 -16.55 5.70
N LEU A 429 -12.33 -15.60 4.98
CA LEU A 429 -12.88 -14.24 4.85
C LEU A 429 -14.30 -14.26 4.25
N MET A 430 -14.48 -14.99 3.15
CA MET A 430 -15.79 -15.19 2.51
C MET A 430 -16.78 -15.85 3.48
N SER A 431 -16.36 -16.93 4.15
CA SER A 431 -17.17 -17.66 5.11
C SER A 431 -17.71 -16.73 6.20
N ARG A 432 -16.85 -15.88 6.74
CA ARG A 432 -17.19 -14.98 7.84
C ARG A 432 -18.09 -13.81 7.44
N TRP A 433 -17.83 -13.17 6.30
CA TRP A 433 -18.43 -11.88 5.97
C TRP A 433 -19.42 -11.90 4.80
N LEU A 434 -19.44 -12.97 4.00
CA LEU A 434 -20.36 -13.11 2.86
C LEU A 434 -21.41 -14.21 3.03
N SER A 435 -21.21 -15.18 3.94
CA SER A 435 -22.13 -16.34 4.11
C SER A 435 -23.44 -16.04 4.83
N THR A 436 -23.65 -14.81 5.30
CA THR A 436 -24.90 -14.35 5.89
C THR A 436 -25.34 -13.05 5.24
N THR A 437 -25.87 -13.14 4.02
CA THR A 437 -26.91 -12.23 3.55
C THR A 437 -27.88 -12.98 2.62
N PRO A 438 -29.05 -13.43 3.11
CA PRO A 438 -30.17 -13.73 2.25
C PRO A 438 -30.83 -12.41 1.83
N THR A 439 -30.35 -11.79 0.74
CA THR A 439 -31.20 -11.00 -0.17
C THR A 439 -30.48 -10.84 -1.49
N ALA A 440 -31.18 -11.23 -2.56
CA ALA A 440 -30.70 -11.21 -3.93
C ALA A 440 -30.11 -9.86 -4.34
N THR A 441 -28.80 -9.82 -4.58
CA THR A 441 -28.24 -8.95 -5.62
C THR A 441 -28.17 -9.79 -6.88
N ALA A 442 -28.96 -9.41 -7.88
CA ALA A 442 -28.88 -9.95 -9.21
C ALA A 442 -27.42 -9.94 -9.70
N PRO A 443 -27.00 -10.93 -10.51
CA PRO A 443 -25.70 -10.89 -11.15
C PRO A 443 -25.55 -9.58 -11.94
N PHE A 444 -24.37 -8.99 -11.84
CA PHE A 444 -23.92 -7.89 -12.69
C PHE A 444 -24.09 -8.32 -14.16
N GLU A 445 -25.06 -7.71 -14.86
CA GLU A 445 -25.16 -7.79 -16.32
C GLU A 445 -24.25 -6.70 -16.94
N PRO A 446 -23.46 -7.05 -17.97
CA PRO A 446 -22.40 -6.20 -18.53
C PRO A 446 -22.88 -4.89 -19.17
#